data_AF-A0A954F6F4-F1
#
_entry.id   AF-A0A954F6F4-F1
#
_cell.length_a   1.000
_cell.length_b   1.000
_cell.length_c   1.000
_cell.angle_alpha   90.00
_cell.angle_beta   90.00
_cell.angle_gamma   90.00
#
_symmetry.space_group_name_H-M   'P 1'
#
loop_
_entity.id
_entity.type
_entity.pdbx_description
1 polymer ?
#
loop_
_entity_poly.entity_id
_entity_poly.type
_entity_poly.pdbx_seq_one_letter_code
_entity_poly.pdbx_strand_id
1 'polypeptide(L)'
;MRLSYLPLLIAASIACHSTEPSSDPRTSTNVEPSAPETTATQVATLQNAIRVEGSLSAPTVQGDIGAQADLIKRRQEETRHLSARLVEEGEGLFDRAQMEEALASFSRALELDPSNEAARTGLRKTQAVLGDPISQVRDAFDSQVDQLMVRRAQARLQMEEYATKGDLALKEARYQDAVELYRNAANVLSIHPLIATEELDARLMEEKLNQAIRLRDENLEASAAQAQAEAAELQAQAEAQSKLQRERTLRNFYDHANEDFLANRFEEAEKWANLILAQDPDNERARHLLNMAQETRYARKDEELRDRLREEWLKTFDELNQEGVPQTDPIKFDIDRWKVASQRPNLASRDLEKAEDPDRAAVMEILRSRRFEVRFGGPDGEGTELAVVARYLRDLTGVNFYITPSVTDELDEEATTINLDLPENNVYNVLNIIAETRENLTWVVQDGIVKFVTRDQAMGGQVLVNYPVHDLITPVRDYAGPVINVAPSGGIESNEEEPDERESNVISGDQLEQLVQNSIGGDSWDNDPRNSIRVVAESGTLVVSQTPEVHMEIQALLADLREATGIMVDVQAQFVKVEDNFLED
;
A
#
# COMPACT_ATOMS: atom_id res chain seq x y z
N MET A 1 -12.92 -48.87 -13.36
CA MET A 1 -13.12 -47.99 -12.19
C MET A 1 -13.54 -46.62 -12.71
N ARG A 2 -14.71 -46.12 -12.30
CA ARG A 2 -15.34 -44.89 -12.80
C ARG A 2 -14.64 -43.65 -12.22
N LEU A 3 -14.28 -42.68 -13.06
CA LEU A 3 -13.95 -41.31 -12.62
C LEU A 3 -15.11 -40.38 -12.97
N SER A 4 -15.65 -39.77 -11.92
CA SER A 4 -16.83 -38.90 -11.94
C SER A 4 -16.40 -37.46 -12.16
N TYR A 5 -16.95 -36.81 -13.17
CA TYR A 5 -16.89 -35.36 -13.38
C TYR A 5 -17.82 -34.64 -12.38
N LEU A 6 -17.35 -33.55 -11.78
CA LEU A 6 -18.11 -32.66 -10.91
C LEU A 6 -17.85 -31.21 -11.35
N PRO A 7 -18.86 -30.42 -11.77
CA PRO A 7 -18.71 -28.98 -11.91
C PRO A 7 -19.30 -28.26 -10.70
N LEU A 8 -18.51 -27.35 -10.13
CA LEU A 8 -18.84 -26.53 -8.98
C LEU A 8 -19.45 -25.21 -9.50
N LEU A 9 -20.77 -25.06 -9.38
CA LEU A 9 -21.52 -23.83 -9.66
C LEU A 9 -21.54 -22.97 -8.39
N ILE A 10 -20.87 -21.82 -8.42
CA ILE A 10 -20.97 -20.79 -7.37
C ILE A 10 -22.05 -19.80 -7.81
N ALA A 11 -23.18 -19.83 -7.10
CA ALA A 11 -24.20 -18.79 -7.12
C ALA A 11 -23.89 -17.80 -5.99
N ALA A 12 -23.77 -16.51 -6.31
CA ALA A 12 -23.73 -15.43 -5.34
C ALA A 12 -24.85 -14.44 -5.65
N SER A 13 -25.78 -14.38 -4.70
CA SER A 13 -26.95 -13.53 -4.56
C SER A 13 -26.60 -12.21 -3.88
N ILE A 14 -26.99 -11.06 -4.44
CA ILE A 14 -27.32 -9.85 -3.65
C ILE A 14 -28.49 -9.13 -4.35
N ALA A 15 -29.67 -9.20 -3.75
CA ALA A 15 -30.79 -8.30 -4.02
C ALA A 15 -31.55 -8.05 -2.70
N CYS A 16 -31.45 -6.83 -2.18
CA CYS A 16 -32.34 -6.25 -1.15
C CYS A 16 -32.82 -4.91 -1.73
N HIS A 17 -34.09 -4.74 -2.10
CA HIS A 17 -35.27 -4.36 -1.29
C HIS A 17 -35.23 -2.96 -0.67
N SER A 18 -36.14 -2.08 -1.12
CA SER A 18 -36.93 -1.07 -0.34
C SER A 18 -37.62 -0.09 -1.32
N THR A 19 -38.95 -0.16 -1.50
CA THR A 19 -40.03 0.64 -0.85
C THR A 19 -40.08 2.12 -1.21
N GLU A 20 -41.11 2.48 -2.01
CA GLU A 20 -41.86 3.76 -1.99
C GLU A 20 -42.63 3.92 -0.64
N PRO A 21 -43.17 5.10 -0.22
CA PRO A 21 -43.79 6.14 -1.07
C PRO A 21 -43.70 7.65 -0.65
N SER A 22 -44.15 8.50 -1.58
CA SER A 22 -44.90 9.78 -1.41
C SER A 22 -44.28 10.98 -0.64
N SER A 23 -44.03 12.09 -1.36
CA SER A 23 -44.80 13.37 -1.28
C SER A 23 -43.99 14.59 -1.80
N ASP A 24 -44.69 15.48 -2.51
CA ASP A 24 -44.33 16.87 -2.92
C ASP A 24 -43.56 17.67 -1.84
N PRO A 25 -42.74 18.72 -2.15
CA PRO A 25 -43.19 19.85 -2.99
C PRO A 25 -42.13 20.64 -3.80
N ARG A 26 -42.65 21.42 -4.76
CA ARG A 26 -42.28 22.79 -5.20
C ARG A 26 -40.81 23.25 -5.14
N THR A 27 -40.30 23.71 -6.28
CA THR A 27 -39.35 24.83 -6.41
C THR A 27 -39.63 25.54 -7.74
N SER A 28 -40.08 26.80 -7.69
CA SER A 28 -39.25 28.02 -7.76
C SER A 28 -39.04 28.49 -9.19
N THR A 29 -39.79 29.52 -9.58
CA THR A 29 -39.30 30.55 -10.52
C THR A 29 -39.30 31.86 -9.76
N ASN A 30 -38.09 32.38 -9.58
CA ASN A 30 -37.83 33.66 -8.94
C ASN A 30 -38.13 34.77 -9.95
N VAL A 31 -38.92 35.76 -9.50
CA VAL A 31 -39.11 37.05 -10.16
C VAL A 31 -38.30 38.05 -9.34
N GLU A 32 -37.39 38.75 -10.02
CA GLU A 32 -36.67 39.90 -9.50
C GLU A 32 -37.37 41.18 -9.99
N PRO A 33 -37.70 42.16 -9.12
CA PRO A 33 -38.22 43.45 -9.54
C PRO A 33 -37.17 44.56 -9.42
N SER A 34 -37.07 45.40 -10.46
CA SER A 34 -36.40 46.69 -10.44
C SER A 34 -37.39 47.82 -10.09
N ALA A 35 -36.88 48.80 -9.34
CA ALA A 35 -37.53 49.95 -8.72
C ALA A 35 -38.47 50.82 -9.59
N PRO A 36 -39.34 51.63 -8.94
CA PRO A 36 -39.88 52.85 -9.53
C PRO A 36 -39.46 54.13 -8.76
N GLU A 37 -39.24 55.21 -9.53
CA GLU A 37 -39.26 56.59 -9.03
C GLU A 37 -40.69 57.18 -9.07
N THR A 38 -40.88 58.06 -8.09
CA THR A 38 -41.93 59.05 -7.80
C THR A 38 -42.62 59.75 -8.97
N THR A 39 -43.92 60.01 -8.84
CA THR A 39 -44.45 61.38 -8.60
C THR A 39 -45.92 61.40 -8.16
N ALA A 40 -46.19 62.36 -7.28
CA ALA A 40 -47.41 62.72 -6.56
C ALA A 40 -48.71 62.83 -7.38
N THR A 41 -49.87 62.64 -6.71
CA THR A 41 -50.80 63.74 -6.30
C THR A 41 -52.22 63.21 -6.01
N GLN A 42 -52.86 63.82 -4.98
CA GLN A 42 -54.30 63.79 -4.59
C GLN A 42 -54.80 62.49 -3.92
N VAL A 43 -55.53 62.50 -2.80
CA VAL A 43 -56.67 63.34 -2.39
C VAL A 43 -56.71 63.43 -0.86
N ALA A 44 -56.87 64.63 -0.31
CA ALA A 44 -57.23 64.86 1.09
C ALA A 44 -58.75 65.06 1.21
N THR A 45 -59.33 64.35 2.17
CA THR A 45 -60.75 64.35 2.53
C THR A 45 -61.14 65.51 3.43
N LEU A 46 -62.38 65.94 3.21
CA LEU A 46 -63.24 66.87 3.94
C LEU A 46 -63.20 66.70 5.47
N GLN A 47 -63.20 67.82 6.22
CA GLN A 47 -64.38 68.30 6.95
C GLN A 47 -64.09 69.54 7.82
N ASN A 48 -65.17 70.29 8.05
CA ASN A 48 -65.40 71.32 9.08
C ASN A 48 -65.06 72.78 8.75
N ALA A 49 -66.06 73.41 8.13
CA ALA A 49 -66.43 74.79 8.44
C ALA A 49 -67.41 74.78 9.64
N ILE A 50 -67.10 75.59 10.66
CA ILE A 50 -67.98 76.56 11.33
C ILE A 50 -67.07 77.32 12.30
N ARG A 51 -66.76 78.57 11.95
CA ARG A 51 -66.13 79.55 12.84
C ARG A 51 -67.09 80.75 12.86
N VAL A 52 -67.74 80.97 14.00
CA VAL A 52 -68.54 82.17 14.24
C VAL A 52 -67.59 83.24 14.75
N GLU A 53 -67.40 84.28 13.94
CA GLU A 53 -66.76 85.52 14.33
C GLU A 53 -67.72 86.36 15.18
N GLY A 54 -67.23 86.85 16.31
CA GLY A 54 -67.87 87.94 17.02
C GLY A 54 -67.35 89.27 16.47
N SER A 55 -68.26 90.15 16.05
CA SER A 55 -67.99 91.59 16.04
C SER A 55 -69.23 92.34 16.50
N LEU A 56 -69.11 92.97 17.66
CA LEU A 56 -70.03 93.94 18.23
C LEU A 56 -70.09 95.20 17.36
N SER A 57 -71.28 95.66 16.98
CA SER A 57 -71.61 97.10 16.95
C SER A 57 -73.11 97.33 16.68
N ALA A 58 -73.80 97.92 17.66
CA ALA A 58 -75.07 98.63 17.52
C ALA A 58 -75.07 99.79 18.54
N PRO A 59 -76.01 100.73 18.47
CA PRO A 59 -76.00 101.97 17.71
C PRO A 59 -75.81 103.21 18.62
N THR A 60 -75.61 104.39 18.04
CA THR A 60 -75.59 105.67 18.78
C THR A 60 -76.78 106.53 18.40
N VAL A 61 -77.79 106.65 19.27
CA VAL A 61 -78.63 107.84 19.52
C VAL A 61 -79.19 107.71 20.96
N GLN A 62 -78.51 108.22 21.98
CA GLN A 62 -78.76 109.50 22.66
C GLN A 62 -80.18 109.68 23.25
N GLY A 63 -80.31 109.33 24.53
CA GLY A 63 -81.44 109.67 25.40
C GLY A 63 -81.33 109.00 26.77
N ASP A 64 -80.75 109.72 27.75
CA ASP A 64 -80.80 109.49 29.21
C ASP A 64 -80.09 108.24 29.81
N ILE A 65 -78.75 108.28 29.88
CA ILE A 65 -77.87 107.20 30.35
C ILE A 65 -77.67 107.19 31.89
N GLY A 66 -77.93 108.31 32.57
CA GLY A 66 -77.77 108.42 34.04
C GLY A 66 -78.85 107.68 34.82
N ALA A 67 -80.12 107.81 34.40
CA ALA A 67 -81.23 107.09 35.01
C ALA A 67 -81.24 105.58 34.66
N GLN A 68 -80.70 105.20 33.50
CA GLN A 68 -80.63 103.80 33.06
C GLN A 68 -79.52 102.99 33.74
N ALA A 69 -78.38 103.60 34.09
CA ALA A 69 -77.28 102.92 34.77
C ALA A 69 -77.62 102.54 36.23
N ASP A 70 -78.34 103.39 36.96
CA ASP A 70 -78.85 103.07 38.31
C ASP A 70 -79.94 101.99 38.27
N LEU A 71 -80.74 101.96 37.19
CA LEU A 71 -81.78 100.96 36.97
C LEU A 71 -81.18 99.57 36.63
N ILE A 72 -80.05 99.53 35.91
CA ILE A 72 -79.31 98.29 35.63
C ILE A 72 -78.61 97.77 36.89
N LYS A 73 -78.01 98.64 37.72
CA LYS A 73 -77.40 98.22 39.00
C LYS A 73 -78.43 97.68 39.98
N ARG A 74 -79.58 98.34 40.15
CA ARG A 74 -80.69 97.80 40.95
C ARG A 74 -81.19 96.47 40.41
N ARG A 75 -81.31 96.34 39.08
CA ARG A 75 -81.70 95.06 38.45
C ARG A 75 -80.66 93.96 38.70
N GLN A 76 -79.36 94.27 38.65
CA GLN A 76 -78.29 93.31 38.96
C GLN A 76 -78.25 92.94 40.45
N GLU A 77 -78.51 93.88 41.35
CA GLU A 77 -78.65 93.61 42.80
C GLU A 77 -79.89 92.76 43.07
N GLU A 78 -81.01 93.04 42.39
CA GLU A 78 -82.23 92.23 42.43
C GLU A 78 -81.98 90.81 41.87
N THR A 79 -81.31 90.65 40.73
CA THR A 79 -81.01 89.31 40.18
C THR A 79 -80.02 88.53 41.04
N ARG A 80 -79.03 89.19 41.66
CA ARG A 80 -78.12 88.55 42.64
C ARG A 80 -78.85 88.11 43.89
N HIS A 81 -79.73 88.95 44.43
CA HIS A 81 -80.52 88.60 45.60
C HIS A 81 -81.51 87.46 45.30
N LEU A 82 -82.13 87.47 44.11
CA LEU A 82 -82.98 86.37 43.64
C LEU A 82 -82.18 85.08 43.42
N SER A 83 -80.99 85.17 42.83
CA SER A 83 -80.06 84.03 42.69
C SER A 83 -79.65 83.46 44.05
N ALA A 84 -79.32 84.32 45.03
CA ALA A 84 -78.97 83.90 46.39
C ALA A 84 -80.13 83.20 47.10
N ARG A 85 -81.37 83.70 46.95
CA ARG A 85 -82.57 83.03 47.48
C ARG A 85 -82.77 81.65 46.85
N LEU A 86 -82.57 81.52 45.53
CA LEU A 86 -82.67 80.22 44.86
C LEU A 86 -81.55 79.25 45.29
N VAL A 87 -80.37 79.75 45.64
CA VAL A 87 -79.31 78.92 46.25
C VAL A 87 -79.76 78.40 47.62
N GLU A 88 -80.30 79.27 48.48
CA GLU A 88 -80.82 78.87 49.80
C GLU A 88 -81.99 77.88 49.69
N GLU A 89 -82.89 78.09 48.72
CA GLU A 89 -83.97 77.15 48.38
C GLU A 89 -83.42 75.81 47.87
N GLY A 90 -82.41 75.86 46.99
CA GLY A 90 -81.72 74.68 46.46
C GLY A 90 -81.00 73.88 47.54
N GLU A 91 -80.35 74.55 48.49
CA GLU A 91 -79.71 73.92 49.66
C GLU A 91 -80.76 73.28 50.58
N GLY A 92 -81.88 73.95 50.84
CA GLY A 92 -82.99 73.37 51.60
C GLY A 92 -83.67 72.19 50.90
N LEU A 93 -83.70 72.15 49.57
CA LEU A 93 -84.19 71.00 48.78
C LEU A 93 -83.18 69.85 48.79
N PHE A 94 -81.88 70.16 48.75
CA PHE A 94 -80.79 69.20 48.86
C PHE A 94 -80.80 68.48 50.21
N ASP A 95 -80.94 69.22 51.31
CA ASP A 95 -81.02 68.67 52.67
C ASP A 95 -82.27 67.80 52.89
N ARG A 96 -83.35 68.06 52.14
CA ARG A 96 -84.59 67.26 52.12
C ARG A 96 -84.55 66.06 51.17
N ALA A 97 -83.40 65.79 50.57
CA ALA A 97 -83.19 64.72 49.59
C ALA A 97 -84.03 64.82 48.31
N GLN A 98 -84.55 66.00 47.97
CA GLN A 98 -85.29 66.26 46.73
C GLN A 98 -84.33 66.73 45.63
N MET A 99 -83.52 65.80 45.13
CA MET A 99 -82.33 66.14 44.33
C MET A 99 -82.66 66.75 42.95
N GLU A 100 -83.71 66.30 42.26
CA GLU A 100 -84.11 66.83 40.95
C GLU A 100 -84.59 68.29 41.05
N GLU A 101 -85.35 68.61 42.10
CA GLU A 101 -85.82 69.96 42.38
C GLU A 101 -84.68 70.88 42.83
N ALA A 102 -83.74 70.35 43.63
CA ALA A 102 -82.53 71.07 44.03
C ALA A 102 -81.67 71.43 42.80
N LEU A 103 -81.52 70.52 41.83
CA LEU A 103 -80.79 70.77 40.59
C LEU A 103 -81.48 71.85 39.73
N ALA A 104 -82.81 71.81 39.62
CA ALA A 104 -83.59 72.85 38.95
C ALA A 104 -83.44 74.22 39.65
N SER A 105 -83.35 74.24 40.98
CA SER A 105 -83.14 75.47 41.75
C SER A 105 -81.74 76.07 41.52
N PHE A 106 -80.68 75.26 41.63
CA PHE A 106 -79.32 75.74 41.42
C PHE A 106 -79.03 76.13 39.96
N SER A 107 -79.65 75.45 38.98
CA SER A 107 -79.52 75.84 37.57
C SER A 107 -80.22 77.17 37.28
N ARG A 108 -81.44 77.39 37.79
CA ARG A 108 -82.12 78.70 37.71
C ARG A 108 -81.32 79.80 38.42
N ALA A 109 -80.68 79.49 39.55
CA ALA A 109 -79.81 80.44 40.24
C ALA A 109 -78.62 80.88 39.36
N LEU A 110 -78.07 79.97 38.54
CA LEU A 110 -77.00 80.25 37.59
C LEU A 110 -77.47 80.91 36.28
N GLU A 111 -78.73 80.70 35.88
CA GLU A 111 -79.35 81.45 34.77
C GLU A 111 -79.55 82.93 35.13
N LEU A 112 -79.89 83.22 36.39
CA LEU A 112 -80.05 84.59 36.90
C LEU A 112 -78.70 85.27 37.20
N ASP A 113 -77.73 84.53 37.74
CA ASP A 113 -76.36 85.01 37.94
C ASP A 113 -75.32 83.93 37.58
N PRO A 114 -74.76 83.98 36.36
CA PRO A 114 -73.75 83.03 35.91
C PRO A 114 -72.45 83.04 36.73
N SER A 115 -72.21 84.08 37.54
CA SER A 115 -70.98 84.27 38.33
C SER A 115 -71.08 83.75 39.77
N ASN A 116 -72.24 83.27 40.20
CA ASN A 116 -72.46 82.79 41.57
C ASN A 116 -71.73 81.47 41.86
N GLU A 117 -70.66 81.52 42.67
CA GLU A 117 -69.85 80.34 43.03
C GLU A 117 -70.59 79.35 43.94
N ALA A 118 -71.47 79.84 44.82
CA ALA A 118 -72.27 78.98 45.70
C ALA A 118 -73.27 78.15 44.89
N ALA A 119 -73.93 78.75 43.90
CA ALA A 119 -74.81 78.04 42.98
C ALA A 119 -74.05 76.99 42.14
N ARG A 120 -72.83 77.29 41.66
CA ARG A 120 -71.97 76.29 40.96
C ARG A 120 -71.55 75.14 41.85
N THR A 121 -71.20 75.42 43.10
CA THR A 121 -70.73 74.41 44.05
C THR A 121 -71.89 73.53 44.51
N GLY A 122 -73.06 74.13 44.81
CA GLY A 122 -74.31 73.44 45.11
C GLY A 122 -74.75 72.55 43.94
N LEU A 123 -74.71 73.07 42.71
CA LEU A 123 -75.01 72.32 41.48
C LEU A 123 -74.07 71.12 41.26
N ARG A 124 -72.76 71.27 41.52
CA ARG A 124 -71.81 70.13 41.45
C ARG A 124 -72.07 69.09 42.54
N LYS A 125 -72.41 69.52 43.76
CA LYS A 125 -72.74 68.62 44.87
C LYS A 125 -74.03 67.85 44.60
N THR A 126 -75.09 68.52 44.12
CA THR A 126 -76.34 67.84 43.70
C THR A 126 -76.10 66.88 42.57
N GLN A 127 -75.35 67.27 41.53
CA GLN A 127 -74.99 66.38 40.41
C GLN A 127 -74.16 65.16 40.84
N ALA A 128 -73.25 65.31 41.81
CA ALA A 128 -72.48 64.19 42.37
C ALA A 128 -73.36 63.20 43.14
N VAL A 129 -74.37 63.68 43.89
CA VAL A 129 -75.30 62.82 44.65
C VAL A 129 -76.35 62.16 43.75
N LEU A 130 -76.81 62.85 42.69
CA LEU A 130 -77.69 62.28 41.66
C LEU A 130 -77.00 61.23 40.77
N GLY A 131 -75.68 61.06 40.89
CA GLY A 131 -74.93 60.12 40.07
C GLY A 131 -74.97 60.51 38.59
N ASP A 132 -74.51 61.72 38.27
CA ASP A 132 -74.47 62.21 36.89
C ASP A 132 -73.51 61.35 36.03
N PRO A 133 -73.98 60.73 34.92
CA PRO A 133 -73.17 59.91 34.01
C PRO A 133 -71.87 60.59 33.55
N ILE A 134 -71.81 61.92 33.56
CA ILE A 134 -70.67 62.70 33.07
C ILE A 134 -69.44 62.62 33.99
N SER A 135 -69.61 62.48 35.31
CA SER A 135 -68.47 62.37 36.25
C SER A 135 -67.85 60.96 36.25
N GLN A 136 -68.69 59.92 36.22
CA GLN A 136 -68.25 58.54 36.06
C GLN A 136 -67.54 58.33 34.72
N VAL A 137 -67.97 59.03 33.68
CA VAL A 137 -67.30 59.04 32.38
C VAL A 137 -65.92 59.70 32.47
N ARG A 138 -65.73 60.77 33.25
CA ARG A 138 -64.42 61.44 33.42
C ARG A 138 -63.41 60.61 34.21
N ASP A 139 -63.81 60.00 35.32
CA ASP A 139 -62.94 59.10 36.10
C ASP A 139 -62.64 57.80 35.33
N ALA A 140 -63.62 57.30 34.55
CA ALA A 140 -63.39 56.20 33.62
C ALA A 140 -62.42 56.60 32.49
N PHE A 141 -62.46 57.85 31.99
CA PHE A 141 -61.50 58.36 31.03
C PHE A 141 -60.10 58.53 31.63
N ASP A 142 -59.98 59.13 32.81
CA ASP A 142 -58.68 59.34 33.47
C ASP A 142 -58.03 57.99 33.85
N SER A 143 -58.79 57.02 34.35
CA SER A 143 -58.28 55.66 34.62
C SER A 143 -57.89 54.89 33.35
N GLN A 144 -58.59 55.09 32.23
CA GLN A 144 -58.19 54.55 30.93
C GLN A 144 -56.88 55.19 30.44
N VAL A 145 -56.72 56.50 30.63
CA VAL A 145 -55.49 57.23 30.27
C VAL A 145 -54.30 56.72 31.09
N ASP A 146 -54.45 56.53 32.41
CA ASP A 146 -53.39 56.00 33.27
C ASP A 146 -53.02 54.56 32.89
N GLN A 147 -54.01 53.70 32.62
CA GLN A 147 -53.75 52.34 32.13
C GLN A 147 -53.01 52.33 30.79
N LEU A 148 -53.36 53.24 29.89
CA LEU A 148 -52.67 53.41 28.61
C LEU A 148 -51.24 53.91 28.81
N MET A 149 -51.00 54.82 29.75
CA MET A 149 -49.64 55.30 30.08
C MET A 149 -48.77 54.18 30.67
N VAL A 150 -49.30 53.38 31.60
CA VAL A 150 -48.56 52.25 32.19
C VAL A 150 -48.23 51.20 31.14
N ARG A 151 -49.19 50.83 30.27
CA ARG A 151 -48.95 49.89 29.16
C ARG A 151 -47.89 50.41 28.19
N ARG A 152 -47.91 51.72 27.89
CA ARG A 152 -46.89 52.38 27.06
C ARG A 152 -45.52 52.37 27.72
N ALA A 153 -45.43 52.62 29.03
CA ALA A 153 -44.17 52.56 29.77
C ALA A 153 -43.60 51.14 29.82
N GLN A 154 -44.45 50.13 30.04
CA GLN A 154 -44.05 48.72 30.06
C GLN A 154 -43.51 48.25 28.71
N ALA A 155 -44.22 48.53 27.61
CA ALA A 155 -43.77 48.13 26.29
C ALA A 155 -42.53 48.92 25.82
N ARG A 156 -42.32 50.16 26.30
CA ARG A 156 -41.04 50.87 26.09
C ARG A 156 -39.88 50.17 26.78
N LEU A 157 -40.04 49.83 28.07
CA LEU A 157 -39.00 49.14 28.84
C LEU A 157 -38.66 47.77 28.23
N GLN A 158 -39.68 47.03 27.78
CA GLN A 158 -39.50 45.76 27.11
C GLN A 158 -38.73 45.90 25.79
N MET A 159 -39.03 46.95 25.00
CA MET A 159 -38.27 47.25 23.78
C MET A 159 -36.81 47.58 24.09
N GLU A 160 -36.55 48.45 25.06
CA GLU A 160 -35.17 48.81 25.48
C GLU A 160 -34.40 47.60 26.00
N GLU A 161 -35.05 46.70 26.72
CA GLU A 161 -34.47 45.44 27.16
C GLU A 161 -34.06 44.54 25.98
N TYR A 162 -34.93 44.36 24.98
CA TYR A 162 -34.58 43.62 23.78
C TYR A 162 -33.45 44.30 22.98
N ALA A 163 -33.45 45.63 22.88
CA ALA A 163 -32.41 46.38 22.19
C ALA A 163 -31.04 46.25 22.89
N THR A 164 -30.99 46.36 24.21
CA THR A 164 -29.76 46.21 24.99
C THR A 164 -29.21 44.79 24.96
N LYS A 165 -30.08 43.77 25.03
CA LYS A 165 -29.69 42.37 24.84
C LYS A 165 -29.18 42.11 23.42
N GLY A 166 -29.80 42.72 22.40
CA GLY A 166 -29.34 42.66 21.01
C GLY A 166 -27.96 43.29 20.84
N ASP A 167 -27.72 44.46 21.44
CA ASP A 167 -26.42 45.14 21.41
C ASP A 167 -25.31 44.30 22.06
N LEU A 168 -25.65 43.58 23.15
CA LEU A 168 -24.73 42.65 23.81
C LEU A 168 -24.45 41.42 22.93
N ALA A 169 -25.47 40.84 22.31
CA ALA A 169 -25.31 39.72 21.39
C ALA A 169 -24.46 40.09 20.15
N LEU A 170 -24.61 41.31 19.62
CA LEU A 170 -23.74 41.82 18.55
C LEU A 170 -22.27 41.91 18.98
N LYS A 171 -22.00 42.41 20.20
CA LYS A 171 -20.63 42.50 20.74
C LYS A 171 -19.98 41.14 20.93
N GLU A 172 -20.77 40.12 21.25
CA GLU A 172 -20.33 38.74 21.42
C GLU A 172 -20.29 37.95 20.10
N ALA A 173 -20.50 38.60 18.95
CA ALA A 173 -20.58 37.97 17.63
C ALA A 173 -21.69 36.89 17.50
N ARG A 174 -22.69 36.92 18.38
CA ARG A 174 -23.89 36.08 18.30
C ARG A 174 -24.93 36.76 17.42
N TYR A 175 -24.64 36.86 16.13
CA TYR A 175 -25.42 37.65 15.18
C TYR A 175 -26.85 37.12 14.97
N GLN A 176 -27.08 35.80 15.03
CA GLN A 176 -28.43 35.21 14.94
C GLN A 176 -29.32 35.64 16.12
N ASP A 177 -28.81 35.49 17.34
CA ASP A 177 -29.50 35.92 18.56
C ASP A 177 -29.80 37.43 18.52
N ALA A 178 -28.85 38.24 18.04
CA ALA A 178 -29.03 39.69 17.88
C ALA A 178 -30.16 40.03 16.91
N VAL A 179 -30.25 39.36 15.75
CA VAL A 179 -31.34 39.55 14.78
C VAL A 179 -32.70 39.23 15.39
N GLU A 180 -32.81 38.15 16.16
CA GLU A 180 -34.06 37.78 16.84
C GLU A 180 -34.46 38.81 17.90
N LEU A 181 -33.50 39.27 18.70
CA LEU A 181 -33.73 40.27 19.75
C LEU A 181 -34.15 41.62 19.16
N TYR A 182 -33.50 42.10 18.09
CA TYR A 182 -33.92 43.33 17.41
C TYR A 182 -35.26 43.18 16.67
N ARG A 183 -35.55 42.01 16.10
CA ARG A 183 -36.86 41.72 15.50
C ARG A 183 -37.96 41.73 16.56
N ASN A 184 -37.71 41.21 17.75
CA ASN A 184 -38.63 41.30 18.89
C ASN A 184 -38.83 42.75 19.33
N ALA A 185 -37.76 43.56 19.41
CA ALA A 185 -37.86 45.00 19.69
C ALA A 185 -38.71 45.74 18.64
N ALA A 186 -38.50 45.46 17.36
CA ALA A 186 -39.28 46.02 16.25
C ALA A 186 -40.76 45.58 16.28
N ASN A 187 -41.04 44.33 16.64
CA ASN A 187 -42.40 43.82 16.81
C ASN A 187 -43.15 44.55 17.95
N VAL A 188 -42.48 44.81 19.07
CA VAL A 188 -43.07 45.58 20.19
C VAL A 188 -43.46 47.00 19.72
N LEU A 189 -42.61 47.64 18.91
CA LEU A 189 -42.92 48.95 18.31
C LEU A 189 -44.07 48.87 17.30
N SER A 190 -44.15 47.81 16.50
CA SER A 190 -45.26 47.59 15.56
C SER A 190 -46.60 47.37 16.25
N ILE A 191 -46.63 46.65 17.38
CA ILE A 191 -47.85 46.35 18.14
C ILE A 191 -48.32 47.57 18.95
N HIS A 192 -47.39 48.43 19.37
CA HIS A 192 -47.68 49.63 20.13
C HIS A 192 -47.10 50.90 19.47
N PRO A 193 -47.69 51.40 18.36
CA PRO A 193 -47.15 52.52 17.58
C PRO A 193 -47.07 53.83 18.37
N LEU A 194 -47.97 54.01 19.33
CA LEU A 194 -48.05 55.21 20.17
C LEU A 194 -46.88 55.34 21.16
N ILE A 195 -46.00 54.34 21.29
CA ILE A 195 -44.85 54.36 22.22
C ILE A 195 -43.68 55.17 21.66
N ALA A 196 -43.53 55.19 20.32
CA ALA A 196 -42.54 55.99 19.64
C ALA A 196 -42.76 57.47 19.98
N THR A 197 -41.89 58.01 20.83
CA THR A 197 -41.90 59.44 21.18
C THR A 197 -41.34 60.29 20.04
N GLU A 198 -40.63 59.67 19.10
CA GLU A 198 -40.14 60.27 17.87
C GLU A 198 -40.14 59.18 16.79
N GLU A 199 -40.37 59.53 15.53
CA GLU A 199 -40.15 58.63 14.37
C GLU A 199 -38.72 58.02 14.32
N LEU A 200 -37.81 58.51 15.17
CA LEU A 200 -36.42 58.12 15.29
C LEU A 200 -36.21 56.71 15.89
N ASP A 201 -37.04 56.29 16.86
CA ASP A 201 -36.84 55.01 17.58
C ASP A 201 -37.12 53.79 16.68
N ALA A 202 -38.14 53.88 15.83
CA ALA A 202 -38.48 52.81 14.88
C ALA A 202 -37.41 52.65 13.80
N ARG A 203 -36.94 53.76 13.21
CA ARG A 203 -35.85 53.75 12.22
C ARG A 203 -34.54 53.24 12.82
N LEU A 204 -34.22 53.62 14.05
CA LEU A 204 -33.02 53.16 14.74
C LEU A 204 -33.02 51.64 14.96
N MET A 205 -34.16 51.07 15.40
CA MET A 205 -34.26 49.61 15.59
C MET A 205 -34.21 48.86 14.26
N GLU A 206 -34.80 49.41 13.21
CA GLU A 206 -34.73 48.86 11.86
C GLU A 206 -33.30 48.92 11.30
N GLU A 207 -32.56 50.01 11.54
CA GLU A 207 -31.15 50.13 11.17
C GLU A 207 -30.28 49.11 11.91
N LYS A 208 -30.46 48.97 13.23
CA LYS A 208 -29.76 47.96 14.05
C LYS A 208 -30.09 46.53 13.61
N LEU A 209 -31.35 46.26 13.29
CA LEU A 209 -31.78 44.97 12.75
C LEU A 209 -31.09 44.68 11.41
N ASN A 210 -31.10 45.65 10.49
CA ASN A 210 -30.44 45.52 9.19
C ASN A 210 -28.92 45.37 9.32
N GLN A 211 -28.30 46.07 10.26
CA GLN A 211 -26.88 45.90 10.59
C GLN A 211 -26.60 44.49 11.11
N ALA A 212 -27.41 43.98 12.03
CA ALA A 212 -27.27 42.62 12.56
C ALA A 212 -27.45 41.55 11.48
N ILE A 213 -28.39 41.75 10.55
CA ILE A 213 -28.61 40.87 9.40
C ILE A 213 -27.37 40.86 8.49
N ARG A 214 -26.83 42.03 8.12
CA ARG A 214 -25.62 42.12 7.29
C ARG A 214 -24.44 41.41 7.94
N LEU A 215 -24.17 41.67 9.22
CA LEU A 215 -23.06 41.04 9.95
C LEU A 215 -23.23 39.53 10.10
N ARG A 216 -24.48 39.05 10.30
CA ARG A 216 -24.79 37.62 10.29
C ARG A 216 -24.47 36.99 8.95
N ASP A 217 -24.92 37.61 7.86
CA ASP A 217 -24.76 37.09 6.51
C ASP A 217 -23.29 37.09 6.10
N GLU A 218 -22.54 38.18 6.37
CA GLU A 218 -21.09 38.25 6.20
C GLU A 218 -20.35 37.15 6.99
N ASN A 219 -20.74 36.89 8.24
CA ASN A 219 -20.12 35.84 9.06
C ASN A 219 -20.47 34.42 8.57
N LEU A 220 -21.70 34.21 8.11
CA LEU A 220 -22.12 32.94 7.51
C LEU A 220 -21.38 32.68 6.19
N GLU A 221 -21.24 33.69 5.34
CA GLU A 221 -20.48 33.62 4.10
C GLU A 221 -18.99 33.37 4.37
N ALA A 222 -18.39 34.07 5.33
CA ALA A 222 -17.00 33.86 5.73
C ALA A 222 -16.76 32.45 6.29
N SER A 223 -17.64 31.96 7.16
CA SER A 223 -17.57 30.60 7.71
C SER A 223 -17.78 29.54 6.63
N ALA A 224 -18.74 29.74 5.72
CA ALA A 224 -18.95 28.85 4.58
C ALA A 224 -17.74 28.83 3.63
N ALA A 225 -17.13 29.98 3.35
CA ALA A 225 -15.92 30.08 2.53
C ALA A 225 -14.73 29.39 3.19
N GLN A 226 -14.55 29.53 4.52
CA GLN A 226 -13.52 28.81 5.26
C GLN A 226 -13.75 27.30 5.22
N ALA A 227 -14.98 26.84 5.48
CA ALA A 227 -15.31 25.41 5.40
C ALA A 227 -15.11 24.84 3.99
N GLN A 228 -15.41 25.62 2.95
CA GLN A 228 -15.14 25.25 1.55
C GLN A 228 -13.64 25.19 1.26
N ALA A 229 -12.85 26.15 1.75
CA ALA A 229 -11.40 26.16 1.58
C ALA A 229 -10.75 24.97 2.28
N GLU A 230 -11.12 24.68 3.52
CA GLU A 230 -10.64 23.50 4.27
C GLU A 230 -11.04 22.19 3.57
N ALA A 231 -12.28 22.08 3.08
CA ALA A 231 -12.73 20.91 2.32
C ALA A 231 -11.94 20.73 1.00
N ALA A 232 -11.68 21.83 0.28
CA ALA A 232 -10.88 21.81 -0.95
C ALA A 232 -9.41 21.44 -0.68
N GLU A 233 -8.82 21.94 0.41
CA GLU A 233 -7.47 21.56 0.83
C GLU A 233 -7.38 20.07 1.19
N LEU A 234 -8.35 19.55 1.94
CA LEU A 234 -8.42 18.12 2.28
C LEU A 234 -8.57 17.25 1.03
N GLN A 235 -9.42 17.65 0.08
CA GLN A 235 -9.56 16.96 -1.20
C GLN A 235 -8.27 16.99 -2.01
N ALA A 236 -7.63 18.15 -2.13
CA ALA A 236 -6.35 18.30 -2.83
C ALA A 236 -5.24 17.45 -2.20
N GLN A 237 -5.17 17.38 -0.87
CA GLN A 237 -4.23 16.51 -0.16
C GLN A 237 -4.53 15.02 -0.41
N ALA A 238 -5.79 14.61 -0.35
CA ALA A 238 -6.20 13.23 -0.63
C ALA A 238 -5.86 12.81 -2.07
N GLU A 239 -6.13 13.68 -3.05
CA GLU A 239 -5.75 13.46 -4.45
C GLU A 239 -4.23 13.39 -4.64
N ALA A 240 -3.47 14.29 -4.00
CA ALA A 240 -2.01 14.27 -4.06
C ALA A 240 -1.43 12.97 -3.46
N GLN A 241 -1.98 12.50 -2.34
CA GLN A 241 -1.60 11.23 -1.74
C GLN A 241 -1.94 10.04 -2.64
N SER A 242 -3.13 10.04 -3.28
CA SER A 242 -3.53 9.00 -4.22
C SER A 242 -2.58 8.93 -5.43
N LYS A 243 -2.21 10.09 -6.00
CA LYS A 243 -1.22 10.17 -7.09
C LYS A 243 0.14 9.61 -6.67
N LEU A 244 0.63 10.02 -5.51
CA LEU A 244 1.91 9.54 -4.97
C LEU A 244 1.92 8.02 -4.73
N GLN A 245 0.83 7.48 -4.17
CA GLN A 245 0.69 6.04 -3.98
C GLN A 245 0.71 5.29 -5.31
N ARG A 246 -0.02 5.80 -6.31
CA ARG A 246 -0.05 5.23 -7.65
C ARG A 246 1.32 5.26 -8.32
N GLU A 247 2.07 6.35 -8.22
CA GLU A 247 3.45 6.43 -8.73
C GLU A 247 4.40 5.45 -8.04
N ARG A 248 4.29 5.30 -6.71
CA ARG A 248 5.09 4.32 -5.96
C ARG A 248 4.78 2.89 -6.38
N THR A 249 3.49 2.55 -6.51
CA THR A 249 3.06 1.22 -6.96
C THR A 249 3.53 0.94 -8.38
N LEU A 250 3.43 1.92 -9.29
CA LEU A 250 3.94 1.79 -10.66
C LEU A 250 5.46 1.57 -10.69
N ARG A 251 6.22 2.34 -9.90
CA ARG A 251 7.68 2.14 -9.79
C ARG A 251 8.01 0.72 -9.31
N ASN A 252 7.35 0.26 -8.25
CA ASN A 252 7.56 -1.10 -7.76
C ASN A 252 7.26 -2.15 -8.85
N PHE A 253 6.18 -2.01 -9.61
CA PHE A 253 5.88 -2.94 -10.71
C PHE A 253 6.95 -2.93 -11.81
N TYR A 254 7.50 -1.76 -12.16
CA TYR A 254 8.61 -1.68 -13.11
C TYR A 254 9.87 -2.36 -12.59
N ASP A 255 10.19 -2.20 -11.31
CA ASP A 255 11.35 -2.82 -10.69
C ASP A 255 11.24 -4.35 -10.73
N HIS A 256 10.07 -4.91 -10.36
CA HIS A 256 9.83 -6.35 -10.44
C HIS A 256 9.83 -6.86 -11.88
N ALA A 257 9.21 -6.13 -12.82
CA ALA A 257 9.20 -6.50 -14.23
C ALA A 257 10.62 -6.58 -14.82
N ASN A 258 11.47 -5.61 -14.48
CA ASN A 258 12.86 -5.59 -14.92
C ASN A 258 13.69 -6.70 -14.27
N GLU A 259 13.50 -6.95 -12.96
CA GLU A 259 14.18 -8.04 -12.26
C GLU A 259 13.84 -9.40 -12.88
N ASP A 260 12.55 -9.67 -13.11
CA ASP A 260 12.10 -10.91 -13.72
C ASP A 260 12.57 -11.04 -15.18
N PHE A 261 12.59 -9.94 -15.93
CA PHE A 261 13.13 -9.94 -17.30
C PHE A 261 14.63 -10.30 -17.31
N LEU A 262 15.42 -9.70 -16.42
CA LEU A 262 16.86 -9.99 -16.30
C LEU A 262 17.13 -11.42 -15.80
N ALA A 263 16.23 -11.98 -14.99
CA ALA A 263 16.31 -13.36 -14.52
C ALA A 263 15.82 -14.40 -15.56
N ASN A 264 15.57 -14.00 -16.82
CA ASN A 264 14.98 -14.82 -17.89
C ASN A 264 13.57 -15.37 -17.56
N ARG A 265 12.87 -14.78 -16.60
CA ARG A 265 11.49 -15.08 -16.20
C ARG A 265 10.50 -14.21 -16.97
N PHE A 266 10.44 -14.44 -18.28
CA PHE A 266 9.68 -13.57 -19.19
C PHE A 266 8.17 -13.61 -18.96
N GLU A 267 7.62 -14.74 -18.50
CA GLU A 267 6.18 -14.88 -18.25
C GLU A 267 5.73 -14.05 -17.04
N GLU A 268 6.55 -13.96 -16.00
CA GLU A 268 6.34 -13.09 -14.84
C GLU A 268 6.49 -11.62 -15.23
N ALA A 269 7.50 -11.27 -16.03
CA ALA A 269 7.68 -9.93 -16.55
C ALA A 269 6.46 -9.45 -17.37
N GLU A 270 5.87 -10.31 -18.20
CA GLU A 270 4.62 -10.03 -18.92
C GLU A 270 3.45 -9.73 -17.97
N LYS A 271 3.32 -10.46 -16.85
CA LYS A 271 2.27 -10.23 -15.85
C LYS A 271 2.42 -8.84 -15.22
N TRP A 272 3.63 -8.46 -14.82
CA TRP A 272 3.90 -7.12 -14.27
C TRP A 272 3.66 -6.01 -15.29
N ALA A 273 4.09 -6.19 -16.54
CA ALA A 273 3.83 -5.23 -17.61
C ALA A 273 2.33 -5.03 -17.86
N ASN A 274 1.53 -6.11 -17.82
CA ASN A 274 0.07 -6.02 -17.91
C ASN A 274 -0.56 -5.33 -16.70
N LEU A 275 -0.05 -5.53 -15.48
CA LEU A 275 -0.51 -4.81 -14.28
C LEU A 275 -0.24 -3.30 -14.39
N ILE A 276 0.90 -2.91 -14.97
CA ILE A 276 1.22 -1.52 -15.27
C ILE A 276 0.21 -0.95 -16.27
N LEU A 277 -0.06 -1.66 -17.38
CA LEU A 277 -1.02 -1.22 -18.40
C LEU A 277 -2.47 -1.20 -17.90
N ALA A 278 -2.83 -2.07 -16.94
CA ALA A 278 -4.15 -2.06 -16.31
C ALA A 278 -4.36 -0.80 -15.45
N GLN A 279 -3.29 -0.29 -14.82
CA GLN A 279 -3.32 0.98 -14.12
C GLN A 279 -3.26 2.14 -15.11
N ASP A 280 -2.29 2.13 -16.02
CA ASP A 280 -1.98 3.20 -16.97
C ASP A 280 -1.97 2.66 -18.43
N PRO A 281 -3.14 2.65 -19.10
CA PRO A 281 -3.29 2.09 -20.44
C PRO A 281 -2.49 2.83 -21.52
N ASP A 282 -2.17 4.10 -21.33
CA ASP A 282 -1.48 4.93 -22.32
C ASP A 282 0.05 4.86 -22.18
N ASN A 283 0.56 4.04 -21.26
CA ASN A 283 1.99 3.93 -21.01
C ASN A 283 2.75 3.21 -22.13
N GLU A 284 3.43 3.97 -23.00
CA GLU A 284 4.23 3.43 -24.10
C GLU A 284 5.37 2.53 -23.63
N ARG A 285 6.02 2.85 -22.50
CA ARG A 285 7.15 2.07 -21.96
C ARG A 285 6.69 0.70 -21.50
N ALA A 286 5.56 0.62 -20.81
CA ALA A 286 4.98 -0.65 -20.39
C ALA A 286 4.58 -1.52 -21.58
N ARG A 287 4.01 -0.91 -22.62
CA ARG A 287 3.64 -1.61 -23.86
C ARG A 287 4.87 -2.15 -24.59
N HIS A 288 5.96 -1.38 -24.65
CA HIS A 288 7.22 -1.84 -25.20
C HIS A 288 7.83 -2.99 -24.38
N LEU A 289 7.84 -2.87 -23.05
CA LEU A 289 8.33 -3.92 -22.15
C LEU A 289 7.55 -5.23 -22.32
N LEU A 290 6.21 -5.15 -22.44
CA LEU A 290 5.35 -6.30 -22.69
C LEU A 290 5.70 -6.98 -24.02
N ASN A 291 5.83 -6.21 -25.11
CA ASN A 291 6.16 -6.75 -26.41
C ASN A 291 7.54 -7.42 -26.41
N MET A 292 8.55 -6.78 -25.81
CA MET A 292 9.88 -7.38 -25.68
C MET A 292 9.83 -8.70 -24.90
N ALA A 293 9.14 -8.73 -23.76
CA ALA A 293 9.01 -9.94 -22.95
C ALA A 293 8.32 -11.08 -23.71
N GLN A 294 7.28 -10.77 -24.49
CA GLN A 294 6.61 -11.75 -25.33
C GLN A 294 7.52 -12.29 -26.43
N GLU A 295 8.19 -11.40 -27.17
CA GLU A 295 9.11 -11.76 -28.25
C GLU A 295 10.24 -12.66 -27.73
N THR A 296 10.88 -12.28 -26.62
CA THR A 296 11.96 -13.09 -26.03
C THR A 296 11.45 -14.43 -25.50
N ARG A 297 10.27 -14.46 -24.86
CA ARG A 297 9.65 -15.72 -24.39
C ARG A 297 9.39 -16.67 -25.55
N TYR A 298 8.84 -16.17 -26.65
CA TYR A 298 8.58 -17.00 -27.82
C TYR A 298 9.86 -17.46 -28.51
N ALA A 299 10.86 -16.59 -28.63
CA ALA A 299 12.16 -16.98 -29.19
C ALA A 299 12.82 -18.11 -28.38
N ARG A 300 12.79 -18.01 -27.05
CA ARG A 300 13.32 -19.05 -26.15
C ARG A 300 12.54 -20.35 -26.22
N LYS A 301 11.20 -20.28 -26.21
CA LYS A 301 10.36 -21.47 -26.39
C LYS A 301 10.58 -22.14 -27.73
N ASP A 302 10.79 -21.38 -28.80
CA ASP A 302 11.06 -21.93 -30.13
C ASP A 302 12.43 -22.61 -30.17
N GLU A 303 13.46 -22.04 -29.54
CA GLU A 303 14.77 -22.67 -29.37
C GLU A 303 14.66 -24.00 -28.61
N GLU A 304 14.00 -24.00 -27.43
CA GLU A 304 13.77 -25.21 -26.63
C GLU A 304 12.97 -26.28 -27.40
N LEU A 305 11.96 -25.86 -28.16
CA LEU A 305 11.15 -26.77 -28.95
C LEU A 305 11.94 -27.39 -30.09
N ARG A 306 12.82 -26.63 -30.75
CA ARG A 306 13.69 -27.16 -31.81
C ARG A 306 14.66 -28.18 -31.27
N ASP A 307 15.25 -27.94 -30.11
CA ASP A 307 16.18 -28.89 -29.48
C ASP A 307 15.45 -30.16 -29.02
N ARG A 308 14.30 -30.00 -28.35
CA ARG A 308 13.46 -31.15 -27.96
C ARG A 308 12.98 -31.95 -29.17
N LEU A 309 12.54 -31.28 -30.23
CA LEU A 309 12.12 -31.94 -31.46
C LEU A 309 13.27 -32.75 -32.07
N ARG A 310 14.48 -32.19 -32.09
CA ARG A 310 15.67 -32.89 -32.59
C ARG A 310 15.97 -34.13 -31.76
N GLU A 311 15.90 -34.03 -30.43
CA GLU A 311 16.13 -35.16 -29.53
C GLU A 311 15.08 -36.27 -29.69
N GLU A 312 13.80 -35.91 -29.65
CA GLU A 312 12.70 -36.87 -29.83
C GLU A 312 12.72 -37.49 -31.23
N TRP A 313 13.08 -36.71 -32.25
CA TRP A 313 13.29 -37.24 -33.60
C TRP A 313 14.41 -38.28 -33.62
N LEU A 314 15.57 -37.99 -33.01
CA LEU A 314 16.66 -38.97 -32.94
C LEU A 314 16.24 -40.24 -32.17
N LYS A 315 15.53 -40.07 -31.06
CA LYS A 315 15.07 -41.18 -30.22
C LYS A 315 14.06 -42.07 -30.94
N THR A 316 13.05 -41.49 -31.58
CA THR A 316 12.02 -42.23 -32.33
C THR A 316 12.62 -43.02 -33.49
N PHE A 317 13.62 -42.49 -34.19
CA PHE A 317 14.32 -43.23 -35.23
C PHE A 317 15.24 -44.32 -34.68
N ASP A 318 15.89 -44.12 -33.53
CA ASP A 318 16.65 -45.19 -32.84
C ASP A 318 15.71 -46.33 -32.40
N GLU A 319 14.56 -46.00 -31.83
CA GLU A 319 13.51 -46.96 -31.45
C GLU A 319 12.99 -47.74 -32.66
N LEU A 320 12.63 -47.05 -33.75
CA LEU A 320 12.14 -47.68 -34.97
C LEU A 320 13.17 -48.63 -35.60
N ASN A 321 14.46 -48.25 -35.57
CA ASN A 321 15.54 -49.10 -36.04
C ASN A 321 15.69 -50.36 -35.17
N GLN A 322 15.44 -50.26 -33.86
CA GLN A 322 15.52 -51.40 -32.93
C GLN A 322 14.29 -52.32 -33.04
N GLU A 323 13.08 -51.78 -33.23
CA GLU A 323 11.85 -52.57 -33.40
C GLU A 323 11.89 -53.47 -34.64
N GLY A 324 12.59 -53.04 -35.70
CA GLY A 324 12.76 -53.83 -36.93
C GLY A 324 13.67 -55.06 -36.77
N VAL A 325 14.36 -55.21 -35.64
CA VAL A 325 15.29 -56.31 -35.38
C VAL A 325 14.65 -57.30 -34.41
N PRO A 326 14.07 -58.43 -34.87
CA PRO A 326 13.61 -59.48 -33.97
C PRO A 326 14.80 -60.00 -33.14
N GLN A 327 14.65 -60.00 -31.81
CA GLN A 327 15.65 -60.54 -30.89
C GLN A 327 15.61 -62.07 -30.96
N THR A 328 16.59 -62.66 -31.65
CA THR A 328 16.73 -64.12 -31.81
C THR A 328 17.65 -64.75 -30.76
N ASP A 329 18.58 -63.98 -30.23
CA ASP A 329 19.58 -64.40 -29.27
C ASP A 329 19.29 -63.77 -27.89
N PRO A 330 19.66 -64.43 -26.77
CA PRO A 330 19.42 -63.90 -25.43
C PRO A 330 20.07 -62.52 -25.21
N ILE A 331 21.27 -62.32 -25.79
CA ILE A 331 22.01 -61.07 -25.76
C ILE A 331 22.68 -60.89 -27.13
N LYS A 332 22.36 -59.80 -27.82
CA LYS A 332 23.04 -59.40 -29.05
C LYS A 332 23.65 -58.02 -28.88
N PHE A 333 24.98 -57.96 -28.82
CA PHE A 333 25.71 -56.70 -28.74
C PHE A 333 25.76 -56.00 -30.10
N ASP A 334 25.29 -54.76 -30.15
CA ASP A 334 25.50 -53.88 -31.30
C ASP A 334 26.92 -53.29 -31.25
N ILE A 335 27.88 -54.03 -31.82
CA ILE A 335 29.30 -53.69 -31.78
C ILE A 335 29.57 -52.29 -32.35
N ASP A 336 28.83 -51.87 -33.38
CA ASP A 336 29.07 -50.57 -34.01
C ASP A 336 28.54 -49.43 -33.15
N ARG A 337 27.38 -49.61 -32.50
CA ARG A 337 26.91 -48.68 -31.45
C ARG A 337 27.87 -48.61 -30.27
N TRP A 338 28.41 -49.76 -29.83
CA TRP A 338 29.38 -49.83 -28.74
C TRP A 338 30.72 -49.16 -29.08
N LYS A 339 31.20 -49.24 -30.33
CA LYS A 339 32.36 -48.46 -30.79
C LYS A 339 32.12 -46.96 -30.65
N VAL A 340 30.96 -46.47 -31.11
CA VAL A 340 30.61 -45.04 -30.98
C VAL A 340 30.46 -44.65 -29.51
N ALA A 341 29.86 -45.49 -28.68
CA ALA A 341 29.71 -45.23 -27.25
C ALA A 341 31.07 -45.20 -26.52
N SER A 342 32.01 -46.08 -26.88
CA SER A 342 33.35 -46.15 -26.28
C SER A 342 34.23 -44.92 -26.58
N GLN A 343 33.93 -44.20 -27.67
CA GLN A 343 34.64 -42.96 -28.03
C GLN A 343 34.11 -41.72 -27.29
N ARG A 344 32.99 -41.85 -26.57
CA ARG A 344 32.44 -40.72 -25.80
C ARG A 344 33.34 -40.46 -24.60
N PRO A 345 33.77 -39.20 -24.36
CA PRO A 345 34.52 -38.88 -23.16
C PRO A 345 33.65 -39.20 -21.94
N ASN A 346 34.23 -39.89 -20.96
CA ASN A 346 33.55 -40.11 -19.70
C ASN A 346 33.40 -38.77 -18.95
N LEU A 347 32.47 -38.71 -18.00
CA LEU A 347 32.16 -37.49 -17.26
C LEU A 347 33.41 -36.91 -16.57
N ALA A 348 34.23 -37.80 -15.99
CA ALA A 348 35.46 -37.45 -15.31
C ALA A 348 36.48 -36.75 -16.22
N SER A 349 36.72 -37.26 -17.43
CA SER A 349 37.63 -36.64 -18.40
C SER A 349 37.13 -35.28 -18.87
N ARG A 350 35.81 -35.10 -19.01
CA ARG A 350 35.24 -33.79 -19.38
C ARG A 350 35.38 -32.76 -18.26
N ASP A 351 35.20 -33.18 -17.01
CA ASP A 351 35.34 -32.30 -15.85
C ASP A 351 36.81 -31.93 -15.62
N LEU A 352 37.75 -32.87 -15.86
CA LEU A 352 39.19 -32.62 -15.83
C LEU A 352 39.63 -31.64 -16.94
N GLU A 353 39.19 -31.84 -18.18
CA GLU A 353 39.50 -30.96 -19.32
C GLU A 353 39.01 -29.52 -19.12
N LYS A 354 37.88 -29.33 -18.44
CA LYS A 354 37.36 -28.00 -18.10
C LYS A 354 38.12 -27.32 -16.97
N ALA A 355 38.70 -28.11 -16.08
CA ALA A 355 39.42 -27.62 -14.90
C ALA A 355 40.93 -27.47 -15.15
N GLU A 356 41.45 -28.08 -16.20
CA GLU A 356 42.84 -27.94 -16.61
C GLU A 356 43.09 -26.55 -17.23
N ASP A 357 44.02 -25.81 -16.62
CA ASP A 357 44.48 -24.53 -17.16
C ASP A 357 45.29 -24.79 -18.46
N PRO A 358 44.88 -24.25 -19.63
CA PRO A 358 45.56 -24.48 -20.90
C PRO A 358 47.03 -24.04 -20.86
N ASP A 359 47.37 -23.04 -20.04
CA ASP A 359 48.74 -22.55 -19.90
C ASP A 359 49.58 -23.53 -19.07
N ARG A 360 48.98 -24.18 -18.06
CA ARG A 360 49.63 -25.25 -17.29
C ARG A 360 49.92 -26.47 -18.16
N ALA A 361 48.95 -26.91 -18.96
CA ALA A 361 49.11 -28.07 -19.85
C ALA A 361 50.23 -27.83 -20.89
N ALA A 362 50.27 -26.64 -21.49
CA ALA A 362 51.31 -26.28 -22.46
C ALA A 362 52.72 -26.28 -21.84
N VAL A 363 52.87 -25.73 -20.62
CA VAL A 363 54.15 -25.76 -19.90
C VAL A 363 54.57 -27.19 -19.58
N MET A 364 53.65 -28.03 -19.09
CA MET A 364 53.95 -29.43 -18.74
C MET A 364 54.43 -30.23 -19.96
N GLU A 365 53.84 -30.01 -21.13
CA GLU A 365 54.27 -30.66 -22.37
C GLU A 365 55.68 -30.23 -22.81
N ILE A 366 56.02 -28.95 -22.65
CA ILE A 366 57.38 -28.45 -22.93
C ILE A 366 58.40 -29.10 -21.97
N LEU A 367 58.06 -29.21 -20.68
CA LEU A 367 58.93 -29.83 -19.67
C LEU A 367 59.12 -31.34 -19.90
N ARG A 368 58.11 -32.05 -20.40
CA ARG A 368 58.17 -33.49 -20.70
C ARG A 368 58.88 -33.80 -22.01
N SER A 369 58.75 -32.95 -23.02
CA SER A 369 59.34 -33.16 -24.36
C SER A 369 60.81 -32.79 -24.44
N ARG A 370 61.29 -31.78 -23.69
CA ARG A 370 62.68 -31.32 -23.74
C ARG A 370 63.61 -32.23 -22.94
N ARG A 371 64.64 -32.77 -23.60
CA ARG A 371 65.68 -33.63 -23.00
C ARG A 371 67.04 -32.96 -22.98
N PHE A 372 67.83 -33.23 -21.95
CA PHE A 372 69.21 -32.75 -21.83
C PHE A 372 70.06 -33.62 -20.89
N GLU A 373 71.39 -33.54 -21.04
CA GLU A 373 72.34 -34.12 -20.08
C GLU A 373 72.46 -33.22 -18.85
N VAL A 374 72.31 -33.82 -17.66
CA VAL A 374 72.28 -33.09 -16.39
C VAL A 374 73.65 -33.14 -15.74
N ARG A 375 74.32 -31.99 -15.61
CA ARG A 375 75.61 -31.87 -14.91
C ARG A 375 75.60 -30.64 -14.01
N PHE A 376 75.12 -30.80 -12.79
CA PHE A 376 75.00 -29.73 -11.78
C PHE A 376 76.05 -29.83 -10.65
N GLY A 377 77.13 -30.59 -10.82
CA GLY A 377 78.14 -30.80 -9.77
C GLY A 377 79.08 -29.61 -9.44
N GLY A 378 79.07 -28.54 -10.24
CA GLY A 378 80.00 -27.42 -10.09
C GLY A 378 81.48 -27.79 -10.39
N PRO A 379 82.41 -26.82 -10.49
CA PRO A 379 83.82 -27.08 -10.79
C PRO A 379 84.58 -27.87 -9.71
N ASP A 380 84.11 -27.80 -8.45
CA ASP A 380 84.80 -28.35 -7.26
C ASP A 380 83.96 -29.41 -6.50
N GLY A 381 82.82 -29.84 -7.04
CA GLY A 381 81.93 -30.83 -6.39
C GLY A 381 80.98 -30.27 -5.34
N GLU A 382 80.96 -28.94 -5.13
CA GLU A 382 80.09 -28.25 -4.17
C GLU A 382 78.65 -28.06 -4.68
N GLY A 383 78.34 -28.43 -5.93
CA GLY A 383 77.01 -28.27 -6.52
C GLY A 383 76.78 -26.89 -7.15
N THR A 384 75.58 -26.67 -7.69
CA THR A 384 75.19 -25.44 -8.41
C THR A 384 73.99 -24.78 -7.73
N GLU A 385 74.04 -23.47 -7.50
CA GLU A 385 72.90 -22.72 -6.92
C GLU A 385 71.62 -22.86 -7.76
N LEU A 386 70.46 -22.98 -7.09
CA LEU A 386 69.14 -23.05 -7.72
C LEU A 386 68.89 -21.87 -8.68
N ALA A 387 69.40 -20.67 -8.37
CA ALA A 387 69.28 -19.49 -9.23
C ALA A 387 70.03 -19.60 -10.57
N VAL A 388 71.11 -20.39 -10.62
CA VAL A 388 71.87 -20.68 -11.84
C VAL A 388 71.19 -21.81 -12.62
N VAL A 389 70.72 -22.85 -11.91
CA VAL A 389 69.95 -23.95 -12.51
C VAL A 389 68.65 -23.44 -13.16
N ALA A 390 67.89 -22.58 -12.46
CA ALA A 390 66.65 -21.99 -12.98
C ALA A 390 66.88 -21.16 -14.25
N ARG A 391 68.00 -20.41 -14.33
CA ARG A 391 68.37 -19.68 -15.55
C ARG A 391 68.71 -20.62 -16.71
N TYR A 392 69.49 -21.66 -16.43
CA TYR A 392 69.84 -22.66 -17.44
C TYR A 392 68.60 -23.38 -17.98
N LEU A 393 67.68 -23.79 -17.10
CA LEU A 393 66.42 -24.42 -17.49
C LEU A 393 65.54 -23.46 -18.30
N ARG A 394 65.47 -22.18 -17.94
CA ARG A 394 64.75 -21.16 -18.72
C ARG A 394 65.31 -21.01 -20.13
N ASP A 395 66.64 -20.96 -20.28
CA ASP A 395 67.27 -20.80 -21.59
C ASP A 395 67.08 -22.05 -22.46
N LEU A 396 66.94 -23.22 -21.83
CA LEU A 396 66.71 -24.50 -22.51
C LEU A 396 65.25 -24.74 -22.93
N THR A 397 64.28 -24.37 -22.09
CA THR A 397 62.84 -24.65 -22.30
C THR A 397 62.06 -23.45 -22.83
N GLY A 398 62.57 -22.23 -22.65
CA GLY A 398 61.84 -20.99 -22.95
C GLY A 398 60.75 -20.65 -21.95
N VAL A 399 60.57 -21.45 -20.88
CA VAL A 399 59.58 -21.22 -19.82
C VAL A 399 60.24 -20.43 -18.69
N ASN A 400 59.52 -19.45 -18.14
CA ASN A 400 60.03 -18.69 -17.00
C ASN A 400 60.04 -19.54 -15.72
N PHE A 401 61.18 -19.53 -15.03
CA PHE A 401 61.35 -20.10 -13.70
C PHE A 401 61.45 -18.97 -12.68
N TYR A 402 60.59 -18.98 -11.68
CA TYR A 402 60.54 -18.00 -10.60
C TYR A 402 60.86 -18.68 -9.27
N ILE A 403 61.75 -18.10 -8.48
CA ILE A 403 62.07 -18.58 -7.14
C ILE A 403 61.30 -17.68 -6.16
N THR A 404 60.43 -18.29 -5.37
CA THR A 404 59.59 -17.56 -4.42
C THR A 404 60.46 -17.02 -3.27
N PRO A 405 60.17 -15.83 -2.72
CA PRO A 405 60.94 -15.27 -1.59
C PRO A 405 61.06 -16.23 -0.40
N SER A 406 60.01 -16.99 -0.08
CA SER A 406 60.05 -18.02 0.96
C SER A 406 61.11 -19.10 0.75
N VAL A 407 61.47 -19.44 -0.49
CA VAL A 407 62.56 -20.39 -0.78
C VAL A 407 63.93 -19.73 -0.58
N THR A 408 64.03 -18.41 -0.72
CA THR A 408 65.30 -17.67 -0.57
C THR A 408 65.53 -17.22 0.88
N ASP A 409 64.46 -16.96 1.61
CA ASP A 409 64.48 -16.40 2.97
C ASP A 409 64.43 -17.49 4.06
N GLU A 410 63.82 -18.66 3.78
CA GLU A 410 63.60 -19.73 4.77
C GLU A 410 64.55 -20.93 4.62
N LEU A 411 65.31 -21.03 3.51
CA LEU A 411 66.21 -22.16 3.23
C LEU A 411 67.68 -21.72 3.21
N ASP A 412 68.53 -22.52 3.84
CA ASP A 412 69.99 -22.28 3.89
C ASP A 412 70.67 -22.54 2.52
N GLU A 413 71.91 -22.06 2.37
CA GLU A 413 72.74 -22.21 1.16
C GLU A 413 72.93 -23.70 0.75
N GLU A 414 72.95 -24.61 1.72
CA GLU A 414 73.03 -26.06 1.48
C GLU A 414 71.73 -26.65 0.91
N ALA A 415 70.57 -26.09 1.27
CA ALA A 415 69.26 -26.51 0.78
C ALA A 415 68.96 -25.93 -0.62
N THR A 416 69.57 -24.81 -0.98
CA THR A 416 69.41 -24.13 -2.28
C THR A 416 70.48 -24.50 -3.32
N THR A 417 71.50 -25.25 -2.93
CA THR A 417 72.53 -25.78 -3.85
C THR A 417 72.11 -27.16 -4.37
N ILE A 418 72.25 -27.43 -5.67
CA ILE A 418 71.87 -28.70 -6.31
C ILE A 418 73.12 -29.41 -6.80
N ASN A 419 73.36 -30.64 -6.33
CA ASN A 419 74.40 -31.51 -6.85
C ASN A 419 73.75 -32.73 -7.51
N LEU A 420 73.71 -32.75 -8.84
CA LEU A 420 73.05 -33.81 -9.60
C LEU A 420 73.81 -34.09 -10.90
N ASP A 421 74.16 -35.35 -11.11
CA ASP A 421 74.77 -35.85 -12.34
C ASP A 421 73.94 -37.02 -12.84
N LEU A 422 73.23 -36.81 -13.96
CA LEU A 422 72.33 -37.79 -14.54
C LEU A 422 72.56 -37.90 -16.06
N PRO A 423 72.39 -39.10 -16.63
CA PRO A 423 72.31 -39.26 -18.08
C PRO A 423 71.12 -38.48 -18.67
N GLU A 424 71.05 -38.41 -19.99
CA GLU A 424 70.02 -37.66 -20.72
C GLU A 424 68.59 -37.95 -20.18
N ASN A 425 67.94 -36.93 -19.63
CA ASN A 425 66.62 -37.00 -19.04
C ASN A 425 65.76 -35.81 -19.46
N ASN A 426 64.43 -35.90 -19.26
CA ASN A 426 63.52 -34.78 -19.51
C ASN A 426 63.55 -33.76 -18.36
N VAL A 427 63.18 -32.51 -18.64
CA VAL A 427 63.20 -31.44 -17.64
C VAL A 427 62.24 -31.72 -16.49
N TYR A 428 61.07 -32.31 -16.78
CA TYR A 428 60.09 -32.70 -15.77
C TYR A 428 60.66 -33.69 -14.73
N ASN A 429 61.30 -34.78 -15.15
CA ASN A 429 61.87 -35.76 -14.21
C ASN A 429 63.03 -35.14 -13.43
N VAL A 430 63.82 -34.26 -14.05
CA VAL A 430 64.91 -33.56 -13.35
C VAL A 430 64.36 -32.66 -12.23
N LEU A 431 63.26 -31.94 -12.48
CA LEU A 431 62.59 -31.13 -11.46
C LEU A 431 62.01 -32.00 -10.33
N ASN A 432 61.43 -33.16 -10.65
CA ASN A 432 60.95 -34.11 -9.64
C ASN A 432 62.10 -34.69 -8.80
N ILE A 433 63.21 -35.07 -9.44
CA ILE A 433 64.39 -35.58 -8.72
C ILE A 433 64.99 -34.49 -7.81
N ILE A 434 65.01 -33.23 -8.26
CA ILE A 434 65.45 -32.09 -7.44
C ILE A 434 64.53 -31.92 -6.22
N ALA A 435 63.21 -32.06 -6.40
CA ALA A 435 62.24 -31.98 -5.32
C ALA A 435 62.30 -33.21 -4.36
N GLU A 436 62.61 -34.39 -4.86
CA GLU A 436 62.77 -35.61 -4.04
C GLU A 436 64.08 -35.60 -3.24
N THR A 437 65.16 -35.06 -3.82
CA THR A 437 66.47 -35.00 -3.17
C THR A 437 66.51 -33.97 -2.02
N ARG A 438 65.58 -33.00 -2.01
CA ARG A 438 65.53 -31.90 -1.04
C ARG A 438 64.21 -31.88 -0.30
N GLU A 439 64.22 -32.17 1.00
CA GLU A 439 63.00 -32.34 1.81
C GLU A 439 62.06 -31.12 1.83
N ASN A 440 62.59 -29.90 1.67
CA ASN A 440 61.85 -28.65 1.85
C ASN A 440 61.61 -27.86 0.54
N LEU A 441 61.99 -28.40 -0.63
CA LEU A 441 61.86 -27.73 -1.92
C LEU A 441 60.85 -28.46 -2.81
N THR A 442 59.89 -27.74 -3.37
CA THR A 442 58.92 -28.26 -4.34
C THR A 442 58.72 -27.25 -5.46
N TRP A 443 58.16 -27.68 -6.59
CA TRP A 443 57.87 -26.81 -7.73
C TRP A 443 56.40 -26.93 -8.13
N VAL A 444 55.80 -25.82 -8.58
CA VAL A 444 54.40 -25.76 -9.03
C VAL A 444 54.31 -24.92 -10.29
N VAL A 445 53.46 -25.33 -11.23
CA VAL A 445 53.12 -24.52 -12.41
C VAL A 445 51.84 -23.74 -12.14
N GLN A 446 51.95 -22.42 -12.20
CA GLN A 446 50.84 -21.47 -12.08
C GLN A 446 51.05 -20.35 -13.08
N ASP A 447 49.99 -19.94 -13.77
CA ASP A 447 49.99 -18.78 -14.68
C ASP A 447 51.05 -18.90 -15.81
N GLY A 448 51.31 -20.11 -16.29
CA GLY A 448 52.32 -20.37 -17.35
C GLY A 448 53.78 -20.22 -16.91
N ILE A 449 54.06 -20.15 -15.59
CA ILE A 449 55.40 -20.00 -15.01
C ILE A 449 55.66 -21.17 -14.04
N VAL A 450 56.89 -21.67 -14.02
CA VAL A 450 57.34 -22.66 -13.02
C VAL A 450 57.83 -21.92 -11.78
N LYS A 451 57.13 -22.08 -10.65
CA LYS A 451 57.49 -21.47 -9.36
C LYS A 451 58.16 -22.51 -8.47
N PHE A 452 59.35 -22.21 -7.93
CA PHE A 452 59.93 -22.95 -6.82
C PHE A 452 59.35 -22.42 -5.50
N VAL A 453 58.79 -23.31 -4.70
CA VAL A 453 58.07 -23.02 -3.46
C VAL A 453 58.52 -23.99 -2.35
N THR A 454 58.30 -23.62 -1.09
CA THR A 454 58.43 -24.57 0.03
C THR A 454 57.26 -25.55 0.01
N ARG A 455 57.43 -26.74 0.60
CA ARG A 455 56.39 -27.79 0.61
C ARG A 455 55.06 -27.31 1.21
N ASP A 456 55.14 -26.46 2.22
CA ASP A 456 53.97 -25.85 2.88
C ASP A 456 53.21 -24.86 1.98
N GLN A 457 53.91 -24.24 1.02
CA GLN A 457 53.34 -23.28 0.08
C GLN A 457 52.94 -23.91 -1.27
N ALA A 458 53.31 -25.16 -1.50
CA ALA A 458 52.89 -25.94 -2.67
C ALA A 458 51.41 -26.35 -2.62
N MET A 459 50.68 -26.01 -1.55
CA MET A 459 49.27 -26.33 -1.33
C MET A 459 48.35 -25.55 -2.31
N GLY A 460 47.95 -26.20 -3.40
CA GLY A 460 46.98 -25.67 -4.36
C GLY A 460 47.01 -26.36 -5.72
N GLY A 461 45.90 -26.22 -6.48
CA GLY A 461 45.74 -26.87 -7.79
C GLY A 461 44.94 -28.17 -7.75
N GLN A 462 44.22 -28.45 -6.66
CA GLN A 462 43.22 -29.53 -6.65
C GLN A 462 42.05 -29.18 -7.55
N VAL A 463 41.54 -30.19 -8.23
CA VAL A 463 40.31 -30.15 -9.00
C VAL A 463 39.31 -31.10 -8.36
N LEU A 464 38.04 -30.70 -8.30
CA LEU A 464 36.96 -31.59 -7.93
C LEU A 464 36.47 -32.34 -9.17
N VAL A 465 36.63 -33.66 -9.19
CA VAL A 465 36.19 -34.53 -10.30
C VAL A 465 35.25 -35.62 -9.78
N ASN A 466 34.19 -35.87 -10.54
CA ASN A 466 33.18 -36.88 -10.25
C ASN A 466 33.37 -38.11 -11.14
N TYR A 467 33.62 -39.26 -10.54
CA TYR A 467 33.75 -40.54 -11.24
C TYR A 467 32.50 -41.38 -11.01
N PRO A 468 31.75 -41.76 -12.07
CA PRO A 468 30.69 -42.76 -11.93
C PRO A 468 31.34 -44.10 -11.59
N VAL A 469 30.93 -44.74 -10.50
CA VAL A 469 31.44 -46.05 -10.03
C VAL A 469 30.30 -47.02 -9.69
N HIS A 470 29.08 -46.69 -10.12
CA HIS A 470 27.87 -47.48 -9.88
C HIS A 470 28.01 -48.93 -10.35
N ASP A 471 28.76 -49.14 -11.44
CA ASP A 471 29.07 -50.44 -12.01
C ASP A 471 29.99 -51.30 -11.11
N LEU A 472 30.83 -50.67 -10.30
CA LEU A 472 31.79 -51.36 -9.42
C LEU A 472 31.23 -51.62 -8.01
N ILE A 473 30.36 -50.74 -7.51
CA ILE A 473 29.85 -50.79 -6.13
C ILE A 473 28.47 -51.44 -6.00
N THR A 474 27.73 -51.59 -7.10
CA THR A 474 26.36 -52.12 -7.05
C THR A 474 26.38 -53.61 -7.33
N PRO A 475 25.90 -54.45 -6.40
CA PRO A 475 25.76 -55.87 -6.68
C PRO A 475 24.74 -56.11 -7.79
N VAL A 476 25.14 -56.94 -8.76
CA VAL A 476 24.20 -57.49 -9.74
C VAL A 476 23.16 -58.28 -8.96
N ARG A 477 21.89 -57.93 -9.13
CA ARG A 477 20.79 -58.65 -8.48
C ARG A 477 20.62 -59.99 -9.17
N ASP A 478 20.90 -61.06 -8.44
CA ASP A 478 20.53 -62.40 -8.88
C ASP A 478 19.02 -62.58 -8.77
N TYR A 479 18.40 -62.90 -9.89
CA TYR A 479 17.02 -63.33 -9.92
C TYR A 479 17.00 -64.84 -9.80
N ALA A 480 16.36 -65.36 -8.76
CA ALA A 480 16.15 -66.80 -8.62
C ALA A 480 15.43 -67.32 -9.86
N GLY A 481 16.09 -68.25 -10.57
CA GLY A 481 15.47 -68.94 -11.69
C GLY A 481 14.27 -69.77 -11.21
N PRO A 482 13.28 -69.99 -12.07
CA PRO A 482 12.18 -70.89 -11.74
C PRO A 482 12.74 -72.29 -11.41
N VAL A 483 12.30 -72.88 -10.31
CA VAL A 483 12.67 -74.26 -9.95
C VAL A 483 12.09 -75.20 -11.00
N ILE A 484 12.96 -75.72 -11.88
CA ILE A 484 12.55 -76.68 -12.91
C ILE A 484 12.47 -78.06 -12.26
N ASN A 485 11.26 -78.53 -11.98
CA ASN A 485 11.07 -79.92 -11.56
C ASN A 485 11.32 -80.86 -12.75
N VAL A 486 12.48 -81.53 -12.74
CA VAL A 486 12.91 -82.46 -13.80
C VAL A 486 12.18 -83.82 -13.76
N ALA A 487 11.34 -84.06 -12.75
CA ALA A 487 10.54 -85.30 -12.61
C ALA A 487 9.13 -85.02 -12.03
N PRO A 488 8.11 -84.76 -12.86
CA PRO A 488 6.79 -84.36 -12.40
C PRO A 488 5.96 -85.47 -11.71
N SER A 489 6.41 -86.74 -11.73
CA SER A 489 5.60 -87.88 -11.28
C SER A 489 6.09 -88.60 -10.01
N GLY A 490 7.19 -88.17 -9.42
CA GLY A 490 7.69 -88.72 -8.15
C GLY A 490 7.53 -87.69 -7.06
N GLY A 491 6.39 -87.71 -6.35
CA GLY A 491 6.13 -86.79 -5.24
C GLY A 491 7.26 -86.87 -4.20
N ILE A 492 8.06 -85.81 -4.15
CA ILE A 492 9.04 -85.55 -3.10
C ILE A 492 8.79 -84.12 -2.66
N GLU A 493 8.66 -83.92 -1.35
CA GLU A 493 8.57 -82.59 -0.74
C GLU A 493 9.69 -81.72 -1.30
N SER A 494 9.33 -80.54 -1.79
CA SER A 494 10.26 -79.49 -2.12
C SER A 494 11.07 -79.19 -0.86
N ASN A 495 12.31 -79.68 -0.82
CA ASN A 495 13.29 -79.16 0.13
C ASN A 495 13.46 -77.69 -0.28
N GLU A 496 12.97 -76.79 0.56
CA GLU A 496 13.37 -75.38 0.53
C GLU A 496 14.84 -75.36 0.93
N GLU A 497 15.73 -75.73 0.02
CA GLU A 497 17.14 -75.35 0.14
C GLU A 497 17.14 -73.83 0.12
N GLU A 498 17.50 -73.23 1.26
CA GLU A 498 17.82 -71.82 1.31
C GLU A 498 18.79 -71.55 0.15
N PRO A 499 18.47 -70.60 -0.75
CA PRO A 499 19.35 -70.32 -1.87
C PRO A 499 20.72 -69.99 -1.29
N ASP A 500 21.77 -70.67 -1.76
CA ASP A 500 23.14 -70.35 -1.38
C ASP A 500 23.34 -68.84 -1.56
N GLU A 501 23.61 -68.12 -0.47
CA GLU A 501 24.04 -66.73 -0.52
C GLU A 501 25.41 -66.70 -1.21
N ARG A 502 25.40 -66.57 -2.54
CA ARG A 502 26.63 -66.36 -3.30
C ARG A 502 27.15 -64.98 -2.94
N GLU A 503 28.33 -64.93 -2.32
CA GLU A 503 29.04 -63.69 -2.06
C GLU A 503 29.26 -62.97 -3.40
N SER A 504 28.57 -61.85 -3.61
CA SER A 504 28.79 -61.02 -4.79
C SER A 504 30.21 -60.44 -4.72
N ASN A 505 31.01 -60.62 -5.77
CA ASN A 505 32.36 -60.04 -5.91
C ASN A 505 32.29 -58.52 -6.17
N VAL A 506 31.67 -57.77 -5.26
CA VAL A 506 31.42 -56.34 -5.38
C VAL A 506 32.26 -55.64 -4.34
N ILE A 507 33.02 -54.65 -4.79
CA ILE A 507 33.83 -53.82 -3.89
C ILE A 507 32.88 -52.86 -3.21
N SER A 508 32.80 -52.88 -1.87
CA SER A 508 31.96 -51.90 -1.17
C SER A 508 32.50 -50.48 -1.40
N GLY A 509 31.64 -49.46 -1.29
CA GLY A 509 32.07 -48.06 -1.45
C GLY A 509 33.26 -47.71 -0.55
N ASP A 510 33.24 -48.17 0.70
CA ASP A 510 34.32 -47.95 1.67
C ASP A 510 35.60 -48.69 1.29
N GLN A 511 35.49 -49.92 0.75
CA GLN A 511 36.64 -50.68 0.26
C GLN A 511 37.26 -50.02 -0.97
N LEU A 512 36.45 -49.46 -1.87
CA LEU A 512 36.93 -48.73 -3.05
C LEU A 512 37.67 -47.45 -2.63
N GLU A 513 37.13 -46.72 -1.65
CA GLU A 513 37.78 -45.54 -1.08
C GLU A 513 39.14 -45.89 -0.47
N GLN A 514 39.21 -46.94 0.35
CA GLN A 514 40.45 -47.42 0.95
C GLN A 514 41.46 -47.93 -0.10
N LEU A 515 40.98 -48.63 -1.14
CA LEU A 515 41.83 -49.12 -2.21
C LEU A 515 42.48 -47.97 -2.97
N VAL A 516 41.71 -46.93 -3.30
CA VAL A 516 42.24 -45.74 -3.97
C VAL A 516 43.24 -45.00 -3.08
N GLN A 517 42.91 -44.77 -1.80
CA GLN A 517 43.82 -44.11 -0.85
C GLN A 517 45.14 -44.87 -0.65
N ASN A 518 45.08 -46.20 -0.52
CA ASN A 518 46.26 -47.02 -0.24
C ASN A 518 47.13 -47.28 -1.49
N SER A 519 46.52 -47.28 -2.68
CA SER A 519 47.21 -47.62 -3.93
C SER A 519 47.73 -46.41 -4.70
N ILE A 520 47.12 -45.24 -4.53
CA ILE A 520 47.37 -44.04 -5.33
C ILE A 520 47.62 -42.86 -4.42
N GLY A 521 48.57 -41.99 -4.77
CA GLY A 521 48.80 -40.73 -4.07
C GLY A 521 49.54 -40.84 -2.73
N GLY A 522 49.66 -42.01 -2.11
CA GLY A 522 50.46 -42.21 -0.88
C GLY A 522 50.19 -41.14 0.20
N ASP A 523 51.25 -40.49 0.69
CA ASP A 523 51.16 -39.43 1.71
C ASP A 523 50.44 -38.15 1.22
N SER A 524 50.15 -38.00 -0.08
CA SER A 524 49.48 -36.80 -0.61
C SER A 524 48.10 -36.58 0.00
N TRP A 525 47.39 -37.63 0.41
CA TRP A 525 46.08 -37.52 1.05
C TRP A 525 46.13 -36.86 2.42
N ASP A 526 47.21 -37.08 3.18
CA ASP A 526 47.40 -36.52 4.53
C ASP A 526 48.14 -35.17 4.52
N ASN A 527 48.87 -34.88 3.44
CA ASN A 527 49.69 -33.66 3.31
C ASN A 527 48.87 -32.37 3.10
N ASP A 528 47.66 -32.45 2.52
CA ASP A 528 46.81 -31.27 2.29
C ASP A 528 45.36 -31.52 2.78
N PRO A 529 44.85 -30.73 3.74
CA PRO A 529 43.46 -30.82 4.22
C PRO A 529 42.37 -30.63 3.15
N ARG A 530 42.72 -30.09 1.97
CA ARG A 530 41.80 -29.91 0.83
C ARG A 530 41.70 -31.14 -0.06
N ASN A 531 42.58 -32.12 0.12
CA ASN A 531 42.46 -33.41 -0.53
C ASN A 531 41.34 -34.21 0.14
N SER A 532 40.39 -34.67 -0.67
CA SER A 532 39.28 -35.45 -0.16
C SER A 532 38.82 -36.47 -1.19
N ILE A 533 38.47 -37.64 -0.71
CA ILE A 533 37.86 -38.70 -1.51
C ILE A 533 36.63 -39.18 -0.75
N ARG A 534 35.52 -39.36 -1.46
CA ARG A 534 34.30 -39.87 -0.86
C ARG A 534 33.45 -40.61 -1.87
N VAL A 535 32.98 -41.79 -1.50
CA VAL A 535 31.93 -42.49 -2.27
C VAL A 535 30.54 -42.05 -1.79
N VAL A 536 29.73 -41.50 -2.69
CA VAL A 536 28.32 -41.22 -2.45
C VAL A 536 27.51 -42.42 -2.91
N ALA A 537 27.31 -43.39 -1.99
CA ALA A 537 26.68 -44.67 -2.28
C ALA A 537 25.28 -44.55 -2.92
N GLU A 538 24.46 -43.57 -2.50
CA GLU A 538 23.12 -43.33 -3.07
C GLU A 538 23.15 -42.99 -4.57
N SER A 539 24.19 -42.29 -5.01
CA SER A 539 24.34 -41.84 -6.40
C SER A 539 25.32 -42.69 -7.21
N GLY A 540 26.01 -43.64 -6.58
CA GLY A 540 27.06 -44.44 -7.22
C GLY A 540 28.21 -43.61 -7.79
N THR A 541 28.56 -42.48 -7.15
CA THR A 541 29.59 -41.55 -7.63
C THR A 541 30.71 -41.42 -6.61
N LEU A 542 31.95 -41.54 -7.09
CA LEU A 542 33.16 -41.25 -6.34
C LEU A 542 33.54 -39.79 -6.60
N VAL A 543 33.47 -38.97 -5.56
CA VAL A 543 33.83 -37.54 -5.60
C VAL A 543 35.24 -37.40 -5.06
N VAL A 544 36.14 -36.87 -5.89
CA VAL A 544 37.56 -36.72 -5.55
C VAL A 544 37.99 -35.27 -5.74
N SER A 545 38.65 -34.71 -4.74
CA SER A 545 39.36 -33.42 -4.79
C SER A 545 40.85 -33.72 -4.68
N GLN A 546 41.58 -33.61 -5.79
CA GLN A 546 43.01 -33.92 -5.83
C GLN A 546 43.70 -33.23 -7.03
N THR A 547 45.03 -33.30 -7.11
CA THR A 547 45.82 -32.83 -8.26
C THR A 547 45.49 -33.59 -9.57
N PRO A 548 45.57 -32.94 -10.75
CA PRO A 548 45.28 -33.57 -12.04
C PRO A 548 46.08 -34.85 -12.32
N GLU A 549 47.33 -34.90 -11.85
CA GLU A 549 48.21 -36.05 -12.03
C GLU A 549 47.66 -37.30 -11.32
N VAL A 550 47.21 -37.15 -10.08
CA VAL A 550 46.57 -38.25 -9.33
C VAL A 550 45.21 -38.60 -9.93
N HIS A 551 44.46 -37.64 -10.47
CA HIS A 551 43.22 -37.94 -11.19
C HIS A 551 43.42 -38.86 -12.39
N MET A 552 44.56 -38.76 -13.10
CA MET A 552 44.92 -39.68 -14.18
C MET A 552 45.19 -41.10 -13.66
N GLU A 553 45.87 -41.22 -12.52
CA GLU A 553 46.13 -42.51 -11.88
C GLU A 553 44.84 -43.17 -11.39
N ILE A 554 43.92 -42.39 -10.81
CA ILE A 554 42.60 -42.86 -10.40
C ILE A 554 41.81 -43.37 -11.61
N GLN A 555 41.86 -42.66 -12.74
CA GLN A 555 41.19 -43.08 -13.96
C GLN A 555 41.76 -44.41 -14.50
N ALA A 556 43.08 -44.60 -14.45
CA ALA A 556 43.72 -45.84 -14.86
C ALA A 556 43.32 -47.01 -13.95
N LEU A 557 43.39 -46.83 -12.62
CA LEU A 557 42.97 -47.88 -11.67
C LEU A 557 41.50 -48.25 -11.82
N LEU A 558 40.61 -47.27 -11.99
CA LEU A 558 39.19 -47.55 -12.22
C LEU A 558 38.95 -48.27 -13.55
N ALA A 559 39.78 -48.05 -14.57
CA ALA A 559 39.71 -48.80 -15.83
C ALA A 559 40.16 -50.25 -15.64
N ASP A 560 41.27 -50.47 -14.94
CA ASP A 560 41.80 -51.81 -14.65
C ASP A 560 40.81 -52.62 -13.80
N LEU A 561 40.17 -51.99 -12.80
CA LEU A 561 39.14 -52.63 -11.98
C LEU A 561 37.93 -53.05 -12.82
N ARG A 562 37.52 -52.23 -13.81
CA ARG A 562 36.42 -52.57 -14.72
C ARG A 562 36.77 -53.70 -15.67
N GLU A 563 38.00 -53.76 -16.15
CA GLU A 563 38.47 -54.86 -16.98
C GLU A 563 38.44 -56.18 -16.19
N ALA A 564 38.84 -56.15 -14.92
CA ALA A 564 38.82 -57.33 -14.05
C ALA A 564 37.41 -57.79 -13.65
N THR A 565 36.47 -56.87 -13.40
CA THR A 565 35.11 -57.21 -12.96
C THR A 565 34.15 -57.54 -14.10
N GLY A 566 34.46 -57.14 -15.35
CA GLY A 566 33.58 -57.26 -16.51
C GLY A 566 33.44 -58.65 -17.15
N ILE A 567 33.91 -59.74 -16.53
CA ILE A 567 33.84 -61.08 -17.12
C ILE A 567 32.44 -61.68 -16.96
N MET A 568 31.68 -61.75 -18.05
CA MET A 568 30.37 -62.41 -18.10
C MET A 568 30.51 -63.85 -18.61
N VAL A 569 29.96 -64.82 -17.87
CA VAL A 569 29.96 -66.25 -18.22
C VAL A 569 28.54 -66.69 -18.53
N ASP A 570 28.28 -67.12 -19.78
CA ASP A 570 27.02 -67.77 -20.16
C ASP A 570 27.14 -69.29 -19.93
N VAL A 571 26.20 -69.87 -19.19
CA VAL A 571 26.18 -71.29 -18.85
C VAL A 571 24.98 -71.95 -19.50
N GLN A 572 25.21 -72.62 -20.63
CA GLN A 572 24.17 -73.40 -21.32
C GLN A 572 24.19 -74.86 -20.85
N ALA A 573 23.12 -75.32 -20.19
CA ALA A 573 22.92 -76.71 -19.82
C ALA A 573 21.81 -77.35 -20.67
N GLN A 574 22.11 -78.47 -21.35
CA GLN A 574 21.13 -79.24 -22.10
C GLN A 574 20.94 -80.62 -21.45
N PHE A 575 19.76 -80.85 -20.86
CA PHE A 575 19.40 -82.15 -20.28
C PHE A 575 18.64 -82.97 -21.32
N VAL A 576 19.23 -84.06 -21.79
CA VAL A 576 18.58 -85.02 -22.70
C VAL A 576 18.31 -86.30 -21.95
N LYS A 577 17.03 -86.66 -21.78
CA LYS A 577 16.60 -87.96 -21.27
C LYS A 577 16.01 -88.76 -22.43
N VAL A 578 16.62 -89.90 -22.75
CA VAL A 578 16.09 -90.86 -23.73
C VAL A 578 15.54 -92.05 -22.96
N GLU A 579 14.24 -92.30 -23.09
CA GLU A 579 13.59 -93.51 -22.58
C GLU A 579 13.11 -94.34 -23.77
N ASP A 580 13.48 -95.61 -23.80
CA ASP A 580 13.05 -96.57 -24.81
C ASP A 580 11.98 -97.47 -24.17
N ASN A 581 10.74 -97.37 -24.65
CA ASN A 581 9.60 -98.14 -24.14
C ASN A 581 9.28 -99.27 -25.11
N PHE A 582 9.91 -100.43 -24.92
CA PHE A 582 9.53 -101.66 -25.59
C PHE A 582 8.44 -102.41 -24.78
N LEU A 583 7.26 -102.54 -25.38
CA LEU A 583 6.22 -103.48 -24.97
C LEU A 583 6.04 -104.48 -26.11
N GLU A 584 6.33 -105.76 -25.86
CA GLU A 584 5.92 -106.89 -26.71
C GLU A 584 4.73 -107.60 -26.02
N ASP A 585 3.66 -107.83 -26.79
CA ASP A 585 2.35 -108.41 -26.38
C ASP A 585 2.42 -109.86 -25.86
#